data_AF-A0A6D0IH24-F1
#
_entry.id   AF-A0A6D0IH24-F1
#
_cell.length_a   1.000
_cell.length_b   1.000
_cell.length_c   1.000
_cell.angle_alpha   90.00
_cell.angle_beta   90.00
_cell.angle_gamma   90.00
#
_symmetry.space_group_name_H-M   'P 1'
#
loop_
_entity.id
_entity.type
_entity.pdbx_description
1 polymer ?
#
loop_
_entity_poly.entity_id
_entity_poly.type
_entity_poly.pdbx_seq_one_letter_code
_entity_poly.pdbx_strand_id
1 'polypeptide(L)'
;AVTDGDKVAAQIKFGFSVNTWAVGDLVQVVNSISDGDVNALVDEYESCYTMTPATQIHGEKRQNVLEAARIELGMKRFLEQGGFHAFTTTFEDLHGLKQLPGLAVQRLMQQGYGFAGEGDWKTAALLRIMKVMSTGLQGGTSFMEDYTYHFEKGNDLVLGSHMLEVCPSIAVEEKPILDVQHLGIGGKDDPARLIFNTQTGPAIVASLIDLGDRYRLLVNCIDTVKTPHSLPKLPVANALWKAQPDLPTASEAWIL
;
A
#
# COMPACT_ATOMS: atom_id res chain seq x y z
N ALA A 1 19.65 1.78 -5.69
CA ALA A 1 18.22 2.07 -5.86
C ALA A 1 17.85 3.21 -4.91
N VAL A 2 16.82 4.03 -5.21
CA VAL A 2 16.38 5.11 -4.30
C VAL A 2 15.87 4.57 -2.95
N THR A 3 15.45 3.32 -2.90
CA THR A 3 14.97 2.61 -1.71
C THR A 3 16.09 2.20 -0.74
N ASP A 4 17.36 2.22 -1.18
CA ASP A 4 18.53 1.95 -0.35
C ASP A 4 18.94 3.18 0.50
N GLY A 5 19.87 3.01 1.44
CA GLY A 5 20.41 4.10 2.25
C GLY A 5 21.02 3.63 3.56
N ASP A 6 21.62 4.56 4.30
CA ASP A 6 22.33 4.26 5.55
C ASP A 6 21.37 4.10 6.74
N LYS A 7 21.02 2.85 7.07
CA LYS A 7 20.11 2.56 8.20
C LYS A 7 20.68 3.01 9.55
N VAL A 8 22.00 3.03 9.72
CA VAL A 8 22.65 3.48 10.97
C VAL A 8 22.54 5.00 11.11
N ALA A 9 22.81 5.73 10.04
CA ALA A 9 22.61 7.18 10.03
C ALA A 9 21.14 7.56 10.26
N ALA A 10 20.19 6.84 9.67
CA ALA A 10 18.76 7.03 9.91
C ALA A 10 18.37 6.74 11.37
N GLN A 11 18.96 5.72 11.99
CA GLN A 11 18.76 5.42 13.41
C GLN A 11 19.27 6.56 14.29
N ILE A 12 20.47 7.07 14.04
CA ILE A 12 21.04 8.19 14.80
C ILE A 12 20.19 9.46 14.61
N LYS A 13 19.74 9.73 13.38
CA LYS A 13 19.06 10.98 13.04
C LYS A 13 17.59 11.01 13.46
N PHE A 14 16.88 9.90 13.29
CA PHE A 14 15.43 9.82 13.44
C PHE A 14 14.96 8.76 14.45
N GLY A 15 15.86 7.91 14.96
CA GLY A 15 15.50 6.81 15.85
C GLY A 15 14.94 5.58 15.14
N PHE A 16 15.07 5.48 13.81
CA PHE A 16 14.56 4.33 13.06
C PHE A 16 15.36 3.07 13.39
N SER A 17 14.68 2.01 13.84
CA SER A 17 15.28 0.68 13.94
C SER A 17 14.83 -0.16 12.76
N VAL A 18 15.70 -0.28 11.74
CA VAL A 18 15.40 -1.01 10.51
C VAL A 18 16.24 -2.28 10.46
N ASN A 19 15.58 -3.42 10.57
CA ASN A 19 16.20 -4.75 10.57
C ASN A 19 15.49 -5.65 9.57
N THR A 20 16.10 -6.80 9.26
CA THR A 20 15.61 -7.73 8.25
C THR A 20 15.29 -9.08 8.86
N TRP A 21 14.17 -9.64 8.46
CA TRP A 21 13.77 -11.01 8.76
C TRP A 21 13.62 -11.76 7.45
N ALA A 22 13.93 -13.06 7.47
CA ALA A 22 13.74 -13.90 6.29
C ALA A 22 12.25 -14.13 6.06
N VAL A 23 11.80 -14.19 4.80
CA VAL A 23 10.37 -14.48 4.50
C VAL A 23 9.91 -15.79 5.12
N GLY A 24 10.82 -16.77 5.28
CA GLY A 24 10.53 -18.05 5.94
C GLY A 24 10.03 -17.92 7.38
N ASP A 25 10.48 -16.90 8.12
CA ASP A 25 10.03 -16.65 9.50
C ASP A 25 8.56 -16.19 9.50
N LEU A 26 8.20 -15.32 8.56
CA LEU A 26 6.81 -14.91 8.35
C LEU A 26 5.93 -16.10 7.91
N VAL A 27 6.43 -16.92 6.99
CA VAL A 27 5.70 -18.09 6.47
C VAL A 27 5.33 -19.07 7.59
N GLN A 28 6.21 -19.28 8.58
CA GLN A 28 5.89 -20.10 9.75
C GLN A 28 4.68 -19.55 10.52
N VAL A 29 4.61 -18.23 10.70
CA VAL A 29 3.49 -17.58 11.39
C VAL A 29 2.20 -17.65 10.57
N VAL A 30 2.27 -17.37 9.26
CA VAL A 30 1.14 -17.47 8.32
C VAL A 30 0.55 -18.90 8.33
N ASN A 31 1.41 -19.92 8.29
CA ASN A 31 0.98 -21.32 8.32
C ASN A 31 0.41 -21.77 9.68
N SER A 32 0.70 -21.03 10.76
CA SER A 32 0.17 -21.32 12.10
C SER A 32 -1.23 -20.75 12.36
N ILE A 33 -1.74 -19.89 11.47
CA ILE A 33 -3.08 -19.31 11.60
C ILE A 33 -4.12 -20.41 11.45
N SER A 34 -5.16 -20.41 12.29
CA SER A 34 -6.22 -21.42 12.22
C SER A 34 -7.23 -21.10 11.10
N ASP A 35 -7.89 -22.13 10.56
CA ASP A 35 -8.97 -21.93 9.60
C ASP A 35 -10.16 -21.18 10.20
N GLY A 36 -10.39 -21.32 11.51
CA GLY A 36 -11.42 -20.57 12.23
C GLY A 36 -11.17 -19.06 12.21
N ASP A 37 -9.93 -18.64 12.49
CA ASP A 37 -9.55 -17.21 12.46
C ASP A 37 -9.66 -16.64 11.03
N VAL A 38 -9.24 -17.44 10.03
CA VAL A 38 -9.35 -17.06 8.61
C VAL A 38 -10.81 -16.84 8.22
N ASN A 39 -11.70 -17.77 8.56
CA ASN A 39 -13.12 -17.64 8.24
C ASN A 39 -13.74 -16.42 8.92
N ALA A 40 -13.43 -16.18 10.19
CA ALA A 40 -13.93 -15.01 10.92
C ALA A 40 -13.47 -13.69 10.28
N LEU A 41 -12.23 -13.60 9.80
CA LEU A 41 -11.75 -12.41 9.10
C LEU A 41 -12.40 -12.24 7.72
N VAL A 42 -12.67 -13.34 7.00
CA VAL A 42 -13.38 -13.25 5.72
C VAL A 42 -14.85 -12.85 5.91
N ASP A 43 -15.51 -13.26 7.00
CA ASP A 43 -16.85 -12.75 7.35
C ASP A 43 -16.82 -11.23 7.55
N GLU A 44 -15.74 -10.71 8.17
CA GLU A 44 -15.52 -9.26 8.26
C GLU A 44 -15.38 -8.63 6.87
N TYR A 45 -14.58 -9.22 5.97
CA TYR A 45 -14.44 -8.73 4.60
C TYR A 45 -15.78 -8.65 3.87
N GLU A 46 -16.62 -9.68 3.99
CA GLU A 46 -17.96 -9.70 3.39
C GLU A 46 -18.88 -8.62 3.95
N SER A 47 -18.69 -8.25 5.22
CA SER A 47 -19.43 -7.14 5.84
C SER A 47 -18.92 -5.77 5.39
N CYS A 48 -17.62 -5.63 5.17
CA CYS A 48 -16.94 -4.35 4.90
C CYS A 48 -16.83 -4.01 3.41
N TYR A 49 -16.85 -5.00 2.52
CA TYR A 49 -16.50 -4.82 1.11
C TYR A 49 -17.55 -5.37 0.16
N THR A 50 -17.52 -4.87 -1.08
CA THR A 50 -18.30 -5.44 -2.16
C THR A 50 -17.51 -6.57 -2.81
N MET A 51 -17.94 -7.82 -2.57
CA MET A 51 -17.29 -9.00 -3.14
C MET A 51 -17.74 -9.22 -4.60
N THR A 52 -16.78 -9.37 -5.51
CA THR A 52 -17.07 -9.81 -6.90
C THR A 52 -17.60 -11.25 -6.94
N PRO A 53 -18.33 -11.67 -8.00
CA PRO A 53 -18.83 -13.05 -8.10
C PRO A 53 -17.72 -14.11 -7.96
N ALA A 54 -16.51 -13.82 -8.44
CA ALA A 54 -15.37 -14.73 -8.33
C ALA A 54 -14.88 -14.90 -6.87
N THR A 55 -15.10 -13.91 -6.00
CA THR A 55 -14.57 -13.89 -4.62
C THR A 55 -15.60 -14.26 -3.56
N GLN A 56 -16.89 -14.33 -3.93
CA GLN A 56 -17.98 -14.76 -3.07
C GLN A 56 -17.88 -16.24 -2.65
N ILE A 57 -18.72 -16.66 -1.70
CA ILE A 57 -18.87 -18.08 -1.35
C ILE A 57 -19.21 -18.88 -2.61
N HIS A 58 -18.50 -20.00 -2.83
CA HIS A 58 -18.53 -20.82 -4.05
C HIS A 58 -17.97 -20.15 -5.33
N GLY A 59 -17.44 -18.93 -5.24
CA GLY A 59 -16.72 -18.28 -6.34
C GLY A 59 -15.39 -18.96 -6.64
N GLU A 60 -14.97 -18.93 -7.91
CA GLU A 60 -13.77 -19.64 -8.39
C GLU A 60 -12.45 -19.15 -7.76
N LYS A 61 -12.41 -17.92 -7.24
CA LYS A 61 -11.26 -17.31 -6.55
C LYS A 61 -11.46 -17.21 -5.03
N ARG A 62 -12.46 -17.90 -4.45
CA ARG A 62 -12.70 -17.88 -3.00
C ARG A 62 -11.46 -18.30 -2.20
N GLN A 63 -10.74 -19.31 -2.68
CA GLN A 63 -9.53 -19.79 -2.01
C GLN A 63 -8.44 -18.72 -1.93
N ASN A 64 -8.36 -17.84 -2.93
CA ASN A 64 -7.39 -16.74 -2.93
C ASN A 64 -7.71 -15.71 -1.85
N VAL A 65 -8.98 -15.45 -1.59
CA VAL A 65 -9.43 -14.55 -0.51
C VAL A 65 -9.08 -15.14 0.86
N LEU A 66 -9.34 -16.43 1.07
CA LEU A 66 -8.99 -17.12 2.33
C LEU A 66 -7.48 -17.10 2.59
N GLU A 67 -6.68 -17.25 1.53
CA GLU A 67 -5.22 -17.15 1.62
C GLU A 67 -4.78 -15.72 1.97
N ALA A 68 -5.37 -14.69 1.36
CA ALA A 68 -5.08 -13.30 1.68
C ALA A 68 -5.41 -12.96 3.15
N ALA A 69 -6.52 -13.49 3.68
CA ALA A 69 -6.87 -13.36 5.10
C ALA A 69 -5.85 -14.06 6.02
N ARG A 70 -5.38 -15.24 5.64
CA ARG A 70 -4.32 -15.95 6.37
C ARG A 70 -3.02 -15.15 6.41
N ILE A 71 -2.64 -14.55 5.28
CA ILE A 71 -1.49 -13.66 5.18
C ILE A 71 -1.68 -12.43 6.07
N GLU A 72 -2.85 -11.77 6.06
CA GLU A 72 -3.13 -10.62 6.94
C GLU A 72 -2.95 -10.97 8.42
N LEU A 73 -3.56 -12.06 8.88
CA LEU A 73 -3.47 -12.50 10.27
C LEU A 73 -2.05 -12.88 10.66
N GLY A 74 -1.34 -13.59 9.77
CA GLY A 74 0.06 -13.99 9.98
C GLY A 74 0.98 -12.79 10.09
N MET A 75 0.87 -11.85 9.15
CA MET A 75 1.64 -10.60 9.16
C MET A 75 1.32 -9.77 10.40
N LYS A 76 0.05 -9.58 10.74
CA LYS A 76 -0.36 -8.82 11.93
C LYS A 76 0.26 -9.43 13.20
N ARG A 77 0.13 -10.75 13.38
CA ARG A 77 0.69 -11.46 14.53
C ARG A 77 2.22 -11.33 14.59
N PHE A 78 2.91 -11.45 13.45
CA PHE A 78 4.36 -11.28 13.38
C PHE A 78 4.79 -9.86 13.78
N LEU A 79 4.10 -8.85 13.27
CA LEU A 79 4.36 -7.44 13.58
C LEU A 79 4.12 -7.13 15.07
N GLU A 80 3.02 -7.62 15.63
CA GLU A 80 2.68 -7.42 17.04
C GLU A 80 3.69 -8.09 17.99
N GLN A 81 4.10 -9.34 17.70
CA GLN A 81 5.10 -10.06 18.50
C GLN A 81 6.47 -9.37 18.48
N GLY A 82 6.85 -8.80 17.34
CA GLY A 82 8.10 -8.06 17.19
C GLY A 82 8.04 -6.61 17.67
N GLY A 83 6.86 -6.09 18.02
CA GLY A 83 6.68 -4.67 18.35
C GLY A 83 6.95 -3.75 17.16
N PHE A 84 6.72 -4.22 15.92
CA PHE A 84 6.97 -3.46 14.70
C PHE A 84 5.76 -2.57 14.38
N HIS A 85 6.01 -1.38 13.84
CA HIS A 85 4.97 -0.43 13.47
C HIS A 85 4.97 -0.06 11.98
N ALA A 86 5.99 -0.51 11.25
CA ALA A 86 6.10 -0.37 9.82
C ALA A 86 6.84 -1.59 9.27
N PHE A 87 6.59 -1.93 8.01
CA PHE A 87 7.23 -3.05 7.35
C PHE A 87 7.35 -2.79 5.84
N THR A 88 8.14 -3.62 5.18
CA THR A 88 8.28 -3.62 3.72
C THR A 88 8.10 -5.04 3.21
N THR A 89 7.63 -5.17 1.98
CA THR A 89 7.65 -6.43 1.24
C THR A 89 8.59 -6.30 0.05
N THR A 90 9.00 -7.41 -0.55
CA THR A 90 9.60 -7.44 -1.88
C THR A 90 8.98 -8.59 -2.65
N PHE A 91 8.55 -8.35 -3.89
CA PHE A 91 8.01 -9.41 -4.75
C PHE A 91 9.07 -10.40 -5.21
N GLU A 92 10.36 -10.09 -5.01
CA GLU A 92 11.49 -10.94 -5.39
C GLU A 92 11.75 -12.07 -4.37
N ASP A 93 11.24 -11.95 -3.14
CA ASP A 93 11.35 -12.98 -2.10
C ASP A 93 9.99 -13.35 -1.50
N LEU A 94 9.31 -14.28 -2.18
CA LEU A 94 8.01 -14.81 -1.78
C LEU A 94 8.08 -16.31 -1.48
N HIS A 95 9.26 -16.85 -1.15
CA HIS A 95 9.42 -18.28 -0.92
C HIS A 95 8.52 -18.76 0.24
N GLY A 96 7.66 -19.74 -0.02
CA GLY A 96 6.69 -20.27 0.95
C GLY A 96 5.37 -19.49 1.06
N LEU A 97 5.29 -18.24 0.57
CA LEU A 97 4.02 -17.53 0.43
C LEU A 97 3.29 -17.95 -0.86
N LYS A 98 1.97 -18.09 -0.81
CA LYS A 98 1.17 -18.43 -2.00
C LYS A 98 0.87 -17.24 -2.90
N GLN A 99 0.77 -16.04 -2.32
CA GLN A 99 0.46 -14.79 -3.02
C GLN A 99 1.34 -13.66 -2.50
N LEU A 100 1.58 -12.66 -3.35
CA LEU A 100 2.12 -11.38 -2.91
C LEU A 100 1.09 -10.70 -1.96
N PRO A 101 1.50 -10.20 -0.77
CA PRO A 101 0.57 -9.56 0.15
C PRO A 101 -0.05 -8.27 -0.41
N GLY A 102 -1.28 -8.35 -0.93
CA GLY A 102 -2.05 -7.19 -1.41
C GLY A 102 -3.07 -6.68 -0.39
N LEU A 103 -4.24 -7.33 -0.35
CA LEU A 103 -5.32 -7.03 0.60
C LEU A 103 -4.84 -6.91 2.04
N ALA A 104 -3.99 -7.84 2.47
CA ALA A 104 -3.39 -7.85 3.80
C ALA A 104 -2.68 -6.54 4.12
N VAL A 105 -1.88 -6.03 3.18
CA VAL A 105 -1.11 -4.79 3.36
C VAL A 105 -2.02 -3.58 3.34
N GLN A 106 -3.00 -3.53 2.43
CA GLN A 106 -3.99 -2.46 2.37
C GLN A 106 -4.70 -2.30 3.72
N ARG A 107 -5.11 -3.41 4.34
CA ARG A 107 -5.78 -3.43 5.64
C ARG A 107 -4.85 -3.15 6.82
N LEU A 108 -3.60 -3.60 6.79
CA LEU A 108 -2.62 -3.22 7.81
C LEU A 108 -2.32 -1.72 7.77
N MET A 109 -2.20 -1.13 6.58
CA MET A 109 -2.09 0.33 6.47
C MET A 109 -3.34 1.05 7.01
N GLN A 110 -4.54 0.51 6.77
CA GLN A 110 -5.78 1.06 7.35
C GLN A 110 -5.75 1.03 8.88
N GLN A 111 -5.14 0.01 9.47
CA GLN A 111 -4.94 -0.14 10.92
C GLN A 111 -3.81 0.74 11.49
N GLY A 112 -3.15 1.56 10.66
CA GLY A 112 -2.14 2.52 11.12
C GLY A 112 -0.70 2.12 10.85
N TYR A 113 -0.43 0.92 10.31
CA TYR A 113 0.93 0.49 10.01
C TYR A 113 1.55 1.31 8.87
N GLY A 114 2.84 1.56 8.96
CA GLY A 114 3.64 2.02 7.84
C GLY A 114 3.94 0.88 6.87
N PHE A 115 3.98 1.19 5.59
CA PHE A 115 4.27 0.24 4.53
C PHE A 115 4.92 0.94 3.35
N ALA A 116 5.79 0.22 2.65
CA ALA A 116 6.14 0.47 1.27
C ALA A 116 6.60 -0.83 0.62
N GLY A 117 6.40 -0.93 -0.70
CA GLY A 117 6.86 -2.07 -1.49
C GLY A 117 8.38 -2.08 -1.69
N GLU A 118 8.86 -3.10 -2.38
CA GLU A 118 10.23 -3.21 -2.91
C GLU A 118 11.36 -2.95 -1.91
N GLY A 119 11.14 -3.29 -0.62
CA GLY A 119 12.12 -3.09 0.44
C GLY A 119 12.33 -1.63 0.86
N ASP A 120 11.44 -0.70 0.51
CA ASP A 120 11.58 0.73 0.82
C ASP A 120 11.29 1.07 2.29
N TRP A 121 12.28 0.84 3.14
CA TRP A 121 12.19 1.10 4.57
C TRP A 121 12.05 2.59 4.92
N LYS A 122 12.49 3.50 4.03
CA LYS A 122 12.38 4.95 4.27
C LYS A 122 10.93 5.40 4.13
N THR A 123 10.27 4.98 3.05
CA THR A 123 8.87 5.30 2.81
C THR A 123 7.96 4.59 3.82
N ALA A 124 8.26 3.34 4.21
CA ALA A 124 7.51 2.65 5.24
C ALA A 124 7.55 3.39 6.59
N ALA A 125 8.73 3.86 7.02
CA ALA A 125 8.88 4.66 8.23
C ALA A 125 8.16 6.01 8.12
N LEU A 126 8.32 6.71 6.99
CA LEU A 126 7.65 7.98 6.73
C LEU A 126 6.12 7.84 6.79
N LEU A 127 5.57 6.80 6.16
CA LEU A 127 4.13 6.55 6.18
C LEU A 127 3.61 6.32 7.60
N ARG A 128 4.32 5.54 8.42
CA ARG A 128 3.95 5.34 9.83
C ARG A 128 3.91 6.67 10.58
N ILE A 129 4.95 7.49 10.42
CA ILE A 129 5.03 8.81 11.06
C ILE A 129 3.86 9.69 10.62
N MET A 130 3.59 9.77 9.32
CA MET A 130 2.48 10.56 8.79
C MET A 130 1.12 10.08 9.30
N LYS A 131 0.91 8.77 9.43
CA LYS A 131 -0.31 8.20 10.06
C LYS A 131 -0.45 8.60 11.52
N VAL A 132 0.65 8.65 12.28
CA VAL A 132 0.62 9.15 13.66
C VAL A 132 0.32 10.65 13.67
N MET A 133 0.96 11.45 12.82
CA MET A 133 0.73 12.89 12.70
C MET A 133 -0.71 13.23 12.32
N SER A 134 -1.37 12.38 11.52
CA SER A 134 -2.75 12.60 11.08
C SER A 134 -3.82 12.04 12.02
N THR A 135 -3.44 11.51 13.19
CA THR A 135 -4.40 10.96 14.16
C THR A 135 -5.40 12.04 14.61
N GLY A 136 -6.69 11.75 14.44
CA GLY A 136 -7.78 12.66 14.77
C GLY A 136 -8.10 13.72 13.71
N LEU A 137 -7.34 13.77 12.60
CA LEU A 137 -7.66 14.61 11.45
C LEU A 137 -8.61 13.88 10.50
N GLN A 138 -9.42 14.65 9.77
CA GLN A 138 -10.24 14.13 8.69
C GLN A 138 -9.39 13.83 7.45
N GLY A 139 -9.70 12.75 6.75
CA GLY A 139 -9.00 12.29 5.55
C GLY A 139 -8.24 10.99 5.78
N GLY A 140 -7.27 10.71 4.93
CA GLY A 140 -6.49 9.48 5.00
C GLY A 140 -5.02 9.68 4.60
N THR A 141 -4.21 8.66 4.83
CA THR A 141 -2.79 8.64 4.49
C THR A 141 -2.44 7.27 3.93
N SER A 142 -1.78 7.23 2.77
CA SER A 142 -1.47 5.99 2.05
C SER A 142 -0.03 5.98 1.56
N PHE A 143 0.53 4.78 1.39
CA PHE A 143 1.62 4.57 0.43
C PHE A 143 1.12 4.89 -0.98
N MET A 144 1.98 5.45 -1.83
CA MET A 144 1.63 5.88 -3.18
C MET A 144 2.87 5.91 -4.07
N GLU A 145 2.69 5.59 -5.34
CA GLU A 145 3.67 5.76 -6.40
C GLU A 145 3.00 6.41 -7.63
N ASP A 146 3.66 7.40 -8.21
CA ASP A 146 3.26 8.03 -9.47
C ASP A 146 3.37 7.00 -10.60
N TYR A 147 2.24 6.55 -11.14
CA TYR A 147 2.19 5.40 -12.04
C TYR A 147 2.15 5.80 -13.52
N THR A 148 1.40 6.85 -13.86
CA THR A 148 1.33 7.40 -15.22
C THR A 148 0.81 8.83 -15.24
N TYR A 149 1.00 9.52 -16.36
CA TYR A 149 0.58 10.91 -16.58
C TYR A 149 -0.49 11.02 -17.66
N HIS A 150 -1.44 11.92 -17.45
CA HIS A 150 -2.40 12.37 -18.45
C HIS A 150 -1.99 13.77 -18.89
N PHE A 151 -1.49 13.92 -20.12
CA PHE A 151 -1.12 15.20 -20.68
C PHE A 151 -2.24 15.76 -21.56
N GLU A 152 -2.90 16.80 -21.06
CA GLU A 152 -3.97 17.51 -21.74
C GLU A 152 -3.78 18.99 -21.46
N LYS A 153 -3.84 19.82 -22.50
CA LYS A 153 -3.56 21.26 -22.37
C LYS A 153 -4.42 21.92 -21.28
N GLY A 154 -3.79 22.34 -20.19
CA GLY A 154 -4.45 22.97 -19.04
C GLY A 154 -5.09 22.00 -18.04
N ASN A 155 -4.89 20.70 -18.22
CA ASN A 155 -5.47 19.64 -17.41
C ASN A 155 -4.50 18.46 -17.23
N ASP A 156 -3.22 18.74 -17.01
CA ASP A 156 -2.25 17.70 -16.72
C ASP A 156 -2.56 17.03 -15.37
N LEU A 157 -2.62 15.70 -15.35
CA LEU A 157 -2.90 14.91 -14.15
C LEU A 157 -1.83 13.84 -13.94
N VAL A 158 -1.64 13.47 -12.68
CA VAL A 158 -0.91 12.27 -12.27
C VAL A 158 -1.91 11.24 -11.79
N LEU A 159 -1.74 9.99 -12.25
CA LEU A 159 -2.40 8.83 -11.68
C LEU A 159 -1.39 8.11 -10.80
N GLY A 160 -1.66 8.05 -9.50
CA GLY A 160 -0.92 7.24 -8.56
C GLY A 160 -1.64 5.95 -8.21
N SER A 161 -0.85 4.93 -7.97
CA SER A 161 -1.27 3.60 -7.57
C SER A 161 -0.08 2.88 -6.94
N HIS A 162 -0.24 1.59 -6.69
CA HIS A 162 0.86 0.64 -6.71
C HIS A 162 0.34 -0.67 -7.33
N MET A 163 1.13 -1.76 -7.34
CA MET A 163 0.70 -3.02 -7.95
C MET A 163 -0.50 -3.66 -7.23
N LEU A 164 -0.60 -3.42 -5.91
CA LEU A 164 -1.72 -3.82 -5.05
C LEU A 164 -2.02 -2.77 -3.96
N GLU A 165 -0.97 -2.23 -3.34
CA GLU A 165 -0.99 -1.77 -1.95
C GLU A 165 -1.35 -0.29 -1.78
N VAL A 166 -2.59 0.08 -2.11
CA VAL A 166 -3.16 1.40 -1.80
C VAL A 166 -4.11 1.31 -0.60
N CYS A 167 -3.91 2.16 0.41
CA CYS A 167 -4.64 2.11 1.68
C CYS A 167 -6.10 2.56 1.52
N PRO A 168 -7.11 1.79 1.98
CA PRO A 168 -8.52 2.13 1.82
C PRO A 168 -8.96 3.31 2.70
N SER A 169 -8.11 3.84 3.59
CA SER A 169 -8.42 5.07 4.34
C SER A 169 -8.63 6.30 3.45
N ILE A 170 -8.14 6.26 2.20
CA ILE A 170 -8.34 7.34 1.22
C ILE A 170 -9.46 7.03 0.22
N ALA A 171 -10.19 5.92 0.37
CA ALA A 171 -11.27 5.54 -0.54
C ALA A 171 -12.44 6.53 -0.46
N VAL A 172 -13.10 6.78 -1.61
CA VAL A 172 -14.35 7.55 -1.67
C VAL A 172 -15.56 6.65 -1.46
N GLU A 173 -15.49 5.40 -1.91
CA GLU A 173 -16.56 4.42 -1.71
C GLU A 173 -16.59 3.93 -0.25
N GLU A 174 -17.78 3.84 0.34
CA GLU A 174 -17.97 3.29 1.69
C GLU A 174 -17.53 1.82 1.77
N LYS A 175 -17.80 1.06 0.71
CA LYS A 175 -17.40 -0.35 0.57
C LYS A 175 -16.58 -0.55 -0.72
N PRO A 176 -15.24 -0.47 -0.65
CA PRO A 176 -14.36 -0.85 -1.74
C PRO A 176 -14.69 -2.23 -2.32
N ILE A 177 -14.36 -2.44 -3.58
CA ILE A 177 -14.53 -3.75 -4.24
C ILE A 177 -13.37 -4.65 -3.82
N LEU A 178 -13.66 -5.84 -3.30
CA LEU A 178 -12.65 -6.88 -3.11
C LEU A 178 -12.69 -7.82 -4.30
N ASP A 179 -11.56 -7.92 -4.99
CA ASP A 179 -11.43 -8.77 -6.18
C ASP A 179 -10.09 -9.51 -6.22
N VAL A 180 -10.01 -10.53 -7.08
CA VAL A 180 -8.80 -11.32 -7.32
C VAL A 180 -8.49 -11.25 -8.81
N GLN A 181 -7.32 -10.70 -9.14
CA GLN A 181 -6.90 -10.43 -10.50
C GLN A 181 -5.49 -10.96 -10.74
N HIS A 182 -5.21 -11.33 -11.99
CA HIS A 182 -3.91 -11.87 -12.35
C HIS A 182 -2.78 -10.87 -12.11
N LEU A 183 -1.68 -11.35 -11.51
CA LEU A 183 -0.44 -10.61 -11.35
C LEU A 183 0.75 -11.52 -11.66
N GLY A 184 1.44 -11.25 -12.78
CA GLY A 184 2.65 -12.00 -13.14
C GLY A 184 3.88 -11.65 -12.29
N ILE A 185 3.89 -10.47 -11.66
CA ILE A 185 4.98 -9.99 -10.82
C ILE A 185 5.10 -10.88 -9.58
N GLY A 186 6.29 -11.39 -9.31
CA GLY A 186 6.57 -12.33 -8.22
C GLY A 186 6.24 -13.81 -8.52
N GLY A 187 5.58 -14.12 -9.65
CA GLY A 187 5.36 -15.50 -10.11
C GLY A 187 4.53 -16.37 -9.16
N LYS A 188 3.53 -15.77 -8.50
CA LYS A 188 2.67 -16.40 -7.49
C LYS A 188 1.23 -16.51 -7.97
N ASP A 189 0.37 -17.09 -7.14
CA ASP A 189 -1.06 -17.15 -7.39
C ASP A 189 -1.66 -15.74 -7.44
N ASP A 190 -2.80 -15.61 -8.11
CA ASP A 190 -3.50 -14.32 -8.27
C ASP A 190 -3.85 -13.70 -6.90
N PRO A 191 -3.34 -12.51 -6.56
CA PRO A 191 -3.55 -11.89 -5.26
C PRO A 191 -4.90 -11.18 -5.14
N ALA A 192 -5.54 -11.33 -3.98
CA ALA A 192 -6.71 -10.50 -3.63
C ALA A 192 -6.30 -9.05 -3.34
N ARG A 193 -7.13 -8.09 -3.75
CA ARG A 193 -6.94 -6.64 -3.51
C ARG A 193 -8.26 -5.90 -3.36
N LEU A 194 -8.21 -4.74 -2.70
CA LEU A 194 -9.26 -3.74 -2.72
C LEU A 194 -9.06 -2.78 -3.90
N ILE A 195 -10.16 -2.51 -4.60
CA ILE A 195 -10.25 -1.61 -5.75
C ILE A 195 -11.26 -0.50 -5.42
N PHE A 196 -10.84 0.74 -5.56
CA PHE A 196 -11.63 1.93 -5.22
C PHE A 196 -11.04 3.19 -5.89
N ASN A 197 -11.80 4.27 -5.92
CA ASN A 197 -11.30 5.61 -6.24
C ASN A 197 -11.04 6.38 -4.95
N THR A 198 -10.29 7.48 -5.02
CA THR A 198 -9.89 8.21 -3.81
C THR A 198 -10.67 9.50 -3.58
N GLN A 199 -10.68 9.93 -2.32
CA GLN A 199 -11.23 11.22 -1.90
C GLN A 199 -10.50 12.38 -2.61
N THR A 200 -11.26 13.42 -2.91
CA THR A 200 -10.79 14.63 -3.59
C THR A 200 -10.51 15.75 -2.58
N GLY A 201 -9.53 16.59 -2.86
CA GLY A 201 -9.23 17.78 -2.07
C GLY A 201 -7.73 18.07 -1.98
N PRO A 202 -7.35 19.09 -1.20
CA PRO A 202 -5.94 19.41 -0.98
C PRO A 202 -5.22 18.26 -0.27
N ALA A 203 -4.05 17.89 -0.75
CA ALA A 203 -3.20 16.88 -0.15
C ALA A 203 -1.71 17.20 -0.38
N ILE A 204 -0.85 16.34 0.14
CA ILE A 204 0.59 16.38 -0.12
C ILE A 204 1.08 15.00 -0.53
N VAL A 205 2.08 14.96 -1.40
CA VAL A 205 2.95 13.80 -1.59
C VAL A 205 4.32 14.13 -1.01
N ALA A 206 4.89 13.20 -0.25
CA ALA A 206 6.15 13.42 0.46
C ALA A 206 7.11 12.24 0.24
N SER A 207 8.39 12.54 0.08
CA SER A 207 9.44 11.53 -0.13
C SER A 207 10.66 11.85 0.71
N LEU A 208 11.13 10.87 1.49
CA LEU A 208 12.35 10.96 2.27
C LEU A 208 13.47 10.23 1.52
N ILE A 209 14.40 11.00 0.97
CA ILE A 209 15.54 10.47 0.22
C ILE A 209 16.83 10.58 1.02
N ASP A 210 17.73 9.62 0.78
CA ASP A 210 19.10 9.63 1.28
C ASP A 210 20.04 10.11 0.17
N LEU A 211 20.77 11.19 0.42
CA LEU A 211 21.74 11.76 -0.53
C LEU A 211 23.17 11.28 -0.26
N GLY A 212 23.36 10.40 0.73
CA GLY A 212 24.65 9.88 1.18
C GLY A 212 25.17 10.64 2.39
N ASP A 213 25.36 11.95 2.31
CA ASP A 213 25.87 12.77 3.43
C ASP A 213 24.75 13.27 4.37
N ARG A 214 23.50 13.26 3.89
CA ARG A 214 22.32 13.72 4.63
C ARG A 214 21.03 13.18 4.01
N TYR A 215 19.96 13.27 4.79
CA TYR A 215 18.59 13.07 4.29
C TYR A 215 17.97 14.37 3.76
N ARG A 216 17.06 14.25 2.80
CA ARG A 216 16.20 15.34 2.32
C ARG A 216 14.75 14.85 2.32
N LEU A 217 13.86 15.63 2.92
CA LEU A 217 12.41 15.42 2.79
C LEU A 217 11.90 16.37 1.70
N LEU A 218 11.35 15.80 0.64
CA LEU A 218 10.63 16.51 -0.41
C LEU A 218 9.14 16.45 -0.10
N VAL A 219 8.44 17.57 -0.31
CA VAL A 219 6.99 17.67 -0.14
C VAL A 219 6.43 18.46 -1.30
N ASN A 220 5.51 17.88 -2.05
CA ASN A 220 4.77 18.57 -3.09
C ASN A 220 3.30 18.69 -2.67
N CYS A 221 2.77 19.91 -2.72
CA CYS A 221 1.34 20.15 -2.57
C CYS A 221 0.62 19.71 -3.84
N ILE A 222 -0.50 19.03 -3.66
CA ILE A 222 -1.30 18.50 -4.76
C ILE A 222 -2.79 18.74 -4.49
N ASP A 223 -3.59 18.72 -5.54
CA ASP A 223 -5.04 18.69 -5.45
C ASP A 223 -5.54 17.36 -6.00
N THR A 224 -6.03 16.46 -5.14
CA THR A 224 -6.63 15.22 -5.61
C THR A 224 -7.98 15.52 -6.28
N VAL A 225 -8.20 14.93 -7.44
CA VAL A 225 -9.34 15.21 -8.30
C VAL A 225 -10.14 13.94 -8.58
N LYS A 226 -11.40 14.13 -8.96
CA LYS A 226 -12.28 13.02 -9.32
C LYS A 226 -11.79 12.37 -10.63
N THR A 227 -11.85 11.05 -10.69
CA THR A 227 -11.63 10.28 -11.92
C THR A 227 -12.64 10.71 -12.99
N PRO A 228 -12.20 11.27 -14.13
CA PRO A 228 -13.10 11.84 -15.14
C PRO A 228 -13.87 10.77 -15.94
N HIS A 229 -13.32 9.56 -16.01
CA HIS A 229 -13.88 8.43 -16.74
C HIS A 229 -13.79 7.15 -15.90
N SER A 230 -14.67 6.18 -16.16
CA SER A 230 -14.53 4.86 -15.54
C SER A 230 -13.27 4.16 -16.06
N LEU A 231 -12.59 3.44 -15.17
CA LEU A 231 -11.39 2.66 -15.49
C LEU A 231 -11.66 1.16 -15.31
N PRO A 232 -12.59 0.54 -16.08
CA PRO A 232 -13.12 -0.80 -15.81
C PRO A 232 -12.09 -1.93 -15.95
N LYS A 233 -10.93 -1.66 -16.56
CA LYS A 233 -9.85 -2.62 -16.74
C LYS A 233 -8.66 -2.37 -15.80
N LEU A 234 -8.72 -1.34 -14.96
CA LEU A 234 -7.67 -1.06 -13.97
C LEU A 234 -7.94 -1.94 -12.74
N PRO A 235 -7.09 -2.95 -12.45
CA PRO A 235 -7.40 -3.95 -11.42
C PRO A 235 -6.94 -3.51 -10.02
N VAL A 236 -6.70 -2.21 -9.81
CA VAL A 236 -6.08 -1.63 -8.61
C VAL A 236 -6.80 -0.35 -8.21
N ALA A 237 -6.76 -0.03 -6.93
CA ALA A 237 -7.19 1.28 -6.44
C ALA A 237 -6.24 2.37 -6.94
N ASN A 238 -6.78 3.56 -7.19
CA ASN A 238 -6.03 4.65 -7.83
C ASN A 238 -6.41 6.01 -7.25
N ALA A 239 -5.44 6.92 -7.25
CA ALA A 239 -5.63 8.33 -6.97
C ALA A 239 -5.27 9.17 -8.20
N LEU A 240 -6.05 10.20 -8.49
CA LEU A 240 -5.68 11.22 -9.48
C LEU A 240 -5.46 12.56 -8.80
N TRP A 241 -4.44 13.29 -9.23
CA TRP A 241 -4.19 14.63 -8.71
C TRP A 241 -3.57 15.57 -9.74
N LYS A 242 -3.69 16.87 -9.45
CA LYS A 242 -2.93 17.95 -10.06
C LYS A 242 -1.76 18.29 -9.15
N ALA A 243 -0.54 18.24 -9.68
CA ALA A 243 0.63 18.73 -8.96
C ALA A 243 0.65 20.26 -8.93
N GLN A 244 1.05 20.84 -7.81
CA GLN A 244 1.26 22.30 -7.72
C GLN A 244 2.73 22.66 -7.91
N PRO A 245 3.04 23.79 -8.61
CA PRO A 245 2.10 24.71 -9.26
C PRO A 245 1.52 24.17 -10.57
N ASP A 246 2.24 23.27 -11.24
CA ASP A 246 1.83 22.52 -12.41
C ASP A 246 2.72 21.27 -12.55
N LEU A 247 2.30 20.29 -13.36
CA LEU A 247 3.01 19.02 -13.50
C LEU A 247 4.46 19.19 -14.00
N PRO A 248 4.75 19.99 -15.05
CA PRO A 248 6.13 20.21 -15.50
C PRO A 248 7.04 20.78 -14.41
N THR A 249 6.63 21.86 -13.74
CA THR A 249 7.43 22.54 -12.71
C THR A 249 7.62 21.65 -11.49
N ALA A 250 6.55 20.97 -11.03
CA ALA A 250 6.63 20.07 -9.90
C ALA A 250 7.55 18.88 -10.19
N SER A 251 7.47 18.30 -11.38
CA SER A 251 8.31 17.18 -11.80
C SER A 251 9.78 17.58 -11.91
N GLU A 252 10.08 18.73 -12.51
CA GLU A 252 11.44 19.25 -12.60
C GLU A 252 12.03 19.48 -11.20
N ALA A 253 11.30 20.15 -10.31
CA ALA A 253 11.74 20.39 -8.94
C ALA A 253 11.91 19.10 -8.11
N TRP A 254 11.12 18.06 -8.42
CA TRP A 254 11.20 16.77 -7.74
C TRP A 254 12.42 15.94 -8.16
N ILE A 255 12.86 16.09 -9.41
CA ILE A 255 13.99 15.36 -9.98
C ILE A 255 15.35 15.93 -9.53
N LEU A 256 15.43 17.24 -9.22
CA LEU A 256 16.66 17.97 -8.85
C LEU A 256 17.03 17.87 -7.34
#